data_AF-A0A0J1GH68-F1
#
_entry.id   AF-A0A0J1GH68-F1
#
_cell.length_a   1.000
_cell.length_b   1.000
_cell.length_c   1.000
_cell.angle_alpha   90.00
_cell.angle_beta   90.00
_cell.angle_gamma   90.00
#
_symmetry.space_group_name_H-M   'P 1'
#
loop_
_entity.id
_entity.type
_entity.pdbx_description
1 polymer ?
#
loop_
_entity_poly.entity_id
_entity_poly.type
_entity_poly.pdbx_seq_one_letter_code
_entity_poly.pdbx_strand_id
1 'polypeptide(L)'
;MNNLHRVGILALATFATACTTTEQTAVNTQQIGWLHGNCLAIKQADIPAASRFTVVHLDNKQHEEQAVITRPSYTTDTCYAQFANRAEVNKAAGYHFYQVRTQQPVNFAIGVLGKTAQRDKVAYTYCHTRDGIQFSAAQDGKTLWQGDYYLGYDALPTCKPAP
;
A
#
# COMPACT_ATOMS: atom_id res chain seq x y z
N MET A 1 -39.28 -75.00 9.81
CA MET A 1 -39.70 -73.78 9.09
C MET A 1 -39.08 -72.58 9.79
N ASN A 2 -38.51 -71.67 9.00
CA ASN A 2 -38.07 -70.29 9.30
C ASN A 2 -36.60 -70.12 9.77
N ASN A 3 -35.71 -69.95 8.77
CA ASN A 3 -34.39 -69.35 8.90
C ASN A 3 -34.50 -67.83 8.71
N LEU A 4 -34.05 -67.06 9.70
CA LEU A 4 -34.04 -65.60 9.68
C LEU A 4 -32.63 -65.11 9.28
N HIS A 5 -32.43 -64.75 8.00
CA HIS A 5 -31.19 -64.10 7.56
C HIS A 5 -31.25 -62.60 7.90
N ARG A 6 -30.36 -62.15 8.80
CA ARG A 6 -30.12 -60.73 9.06
C ARG A 6 -29.09 -60.19 8.06
N VAL A 7 -29.53 -59.32 7.17
CA VAL A 7 -28.67 -58.54 6.27
C VAL A 7 -28.12 -57.35 7.06
N GLY A 8 -26.81 -57.33 7.32
CA GLY A 8 -26.11 -56.20 7.93
C GLY A 8 -25.77 -55.16 6.86
N ILE A 9 -26.37 -53.98 6.97
CA ILE A 9 -26.06 -52.83 6.11
C ILE A 9 -24.82 -52.13 6.69
N LEU A 10 -23.69 -52.23 5.99
CA LEU A 10 -22.47 -51.47 6.30
C LEU A 10 -22.63 -50.05 5.74
N ALA A 11 -22.86 -49.07 6.62
CA ALA A 11 -22.84 -47.66 6.25
C ALA A 11 -21.38 -47.17 6.15
N LEU A 12 -20.86 -47.02 4.93
CA LEU A 12 -19.58 -46.34 4.68
C LEU A 12 -19.76 -44.83 4.92
N ALA A 13 -19.16 -44.31 5.98
CA ALA A 13 -19.07 -42.88 6.24
C ALA A 13 -18.02 -42.25 5.31
N THR A 14 -18.48 -41.46 4.34
CA THR A 14 -17.63 -40.64 3.48
C THR A 14 -17.16 -39.40 4.25
N PHE A 15 -15.89 -39.37 4.64
CA PHE A 15 -15.26 -38.16 5.18
C PHE A 15 -15.08 -37.14 4.06
N ALA A 16 -16.00 -36.18 3.98
CA ALA A 16 -15.82 -34.98 3.17
C ALA A 16 -14.75 -34.09 3.83
N THR A 17 -13.51 -34.17 3.35
CA THR A 17 -12.48 -33.17 3.65
C THR A 17 -12.89 -31.84 3.03
N ALA A 18 -13.53 -30.99 3.82
CA ALA A 18 -13.74 -29.60 3.48
C ALA A 18 -12.38 -28.91 3.42
N CYS A 19 -11.85 -28.77 2.20
CA CYS A 19 -10.70 -27.93 1.92
C CYS A 19 -11.16 -26.48 2.09
N THR A 20 -11.04 -25.93 3.30
CA THR A 20 -11.26 -24.50 3.54
C THR A 20 -10.14 -23.73 2.85
N THR A 21 -10.43 -23.25 1.64
CA THR A 21 -9.59 -22.27 0.95
C THR A 21 -9.55 -21.02 1.82
N THR A 22 -8.45 -20.82 2.53
CA THR A 22 -8.22 -19.58 3.25
C THR A 22 -8.02 -18.50 2.19
N GLU A 23 -9.01 -17.63 1.99
CA GLU A 23 -8.90 -16.48 1.10
C GLU A 23 -7.81 -15.54 1.63
N GLN A 24 -6.60 -15.70 1.09
CA GLN A 24 -5.53 -14.73 1.28
C GLN A 24 -5.93 -13.49 0.47
N THR A 25 -6.48 -12.49 1.15
CA THR A 25 -6.88 -11.22 0.54
C THR A 25 -5.64 -10.59 -0.12
N ALA A 26 -5.61 -10.56 -1.45
CA ALA A 26 -4.50 -9.97 -2.19
C ALA A 26 -4.35 -8.49 -1.81
N VAL A 27 -3.13 -8.04 -1.58
CA VAL A 27 -2.83 -6.62 -1.29
C VAL A 27 -3.16 -5.80 -2.53
N ASN A 28 -4.12 -4.87 -2.41
CA ASN A 28 -4.42 -3.95 -3.50
C ASN A 28 -3.36 -2.85 -3.56
N THR A 29 -2.44 -2.97 -4.48
CA THR A 29 -1.31 -2.03 -4.65
C THR A 29 -1.75 -0.63 -5.07
N GLN A 30 -2.96 -0.45 -5.61
CA GLN A 30 -3.54 0.86 -5.92
C GLN A 30 -3.87 1.67 -4.66
N GLN A 31 -4.04 0.98 -3.53
CA GLN A 31 -4.34 1.58 -2.22
C GLN A 31 -3.09 2.03 -1.46
N ILE A 32 -1.90 1.90 -2.06
CA ILE A 32 -0.63 2.32 -1.49
C ILE A 32 -0.09 3.49 -2.31
N GLY A 33 0.31 4.55 -1.61
CA GLY A 33 0.89 5.76 -2.18
C GLY A 33 2.04 6.30 -1.33
N TRP A 34 2.73 7.31 -1.82
CA TRP A 34 3.78 8.00 -1.06
C TRP A 34 3.32 9.39 -0.64
N LEU A 35 3.95 9.91 0.42
CA LEU A 35 3.72 11.26 0.92
C LEU A 35 4.99 12.09 0.85
N HIS A 36 4.81 13.38 0.53
CA HIS A 36 5.78 14.43 0.79
C HIS A 36 5.07 15.62 1.43
N GLY A 37 5.36 15.90 2.71
CA GLY A 37 4.60 16.89 3.47
C GLY A 37 3.13 16.49 3.61
N ASN A 38 2.25 17.46 3.35
CA ASN A 38 0.79 17.27 3.39
C ASN A 38 0.21 16.78 2.04
N CYS A 39 1.04 16.21 1.16
CA CYS A 39 0.59 15.70 -0.13
C CYS A 39 0.73 14.19 -0.20
N LEU A 40 -0.40 13.51 -0.41
CA LEU A 40 -0.46 12.10 -0.78
C LEU A 40 -0.53 11.97 -2.30
N ALA A 41 0.37 11.19 -2.87
CA ALA A 41 0.33 10.75 -4.26
C ALA A 41 0.02 9.25 -4.31
N ILE A 42 -1.07 8.88 -4.97
CA ILE A 42 -1.59 7.52 -4.99
C ILE A 42 -2.26 7.23 -6.34
N LYS A 43 -2.18 5.98 -6.81
CA LYS A 43 -2.75 5.61 -8.12
C LYS A 43 -4.27 5.40 -8.09
N GLN A 44 -4.86 5.21 -6.93
CA GLN A 44 -6.31 5.22 -6.77
C GLN A 44 -6.88 6.64 -6.98
N ALA A 45 -7.73 6.76 -8.01
CA ALA A 45 -8.49 7.97 -8.31
C ALA A 45 -9.70 8.15 -7.39
N ASP A 46 -10.29 9.35 -7.45
CA ASP A 46 -11.59 9.71 -6.88
C ASP A 46 -11.80 9.35 -5.41
N ILE A 47 -10.74 9.47 -4.60
CA ILE A 47 -10.85 9.21 -3.16
C ILE A 47 -11.66 10.32 -2.50
N PRO A 48 -12.76 10.01 -1.78
CA PRO A 48 -13.58 11.02 -1.14
C PRO A 48 -12.82 11.85 -0.10
N ALA A 49 -13.25 13.10 0.07
CA ALA A 49 -12.86 13.89 1.22
C ALA A 49 -13.32 13.21 2.52
N ALA A 50 -12.60 13.48 3.62
CA ALA A 50 -12.75 12.85 4.92
C ALA A 50 -12.44 11.34 4.98
N SER A 51 -12.01 10.71 3.87
CA SER A 51 -11.50 9.35 3.90
C SER A 51 -10.29 9.23 4.84
N ARG A 52 -10.32 8.22 5.70
CA ARG A 52 -9.23 7.88 6.61
C ARG A 52 -8.23 6.97 5.93
N PHE A 53 -6.97 7.16 6.24
CA PHE A 53 -5.88 6.32 5.77
C PHE A 53 -4.80 6.23 6.83
N THR A 54 -3.90 5.26 6.68
CA THR A 54 -2.77 5.08 7.58
C THR A 54 -1.52 5.68 6.96
N VAL A 55 -0.79 6.47 7.73
CA VAL A 55 0.53 6.97 7.37
C VAL A 55 1.55 6.08 8.06
N VAL A 56 2.44 5.50 7.26
CA VAL A 56 3.62 4.77 7.73
C VAL A 56 4.81 5.72 7.63
N HIS A 57 5.23 6.22 8.78
CA HIS A 57 6.40 7.08 8.90
C HIS A 57 7.67 6.26 8.76
N LEU A 58 8.65 6.80 8.04
CA LEU A 58 9.89 6.10 7.65
C LEU A 58 11.14 6.71 8.29
N ASP A 59 10.98 7.72 9.14
CA ASP A 59 12.07 8.40 9.86
C ASP A 59 12.41 7.66 11.16
N ASN A 60 13.71 7.40 11.38
CA ASN A 60 14.28 6.69 12.53
C ASN A 60 13.77 5.25 12.72
N LYS A 61 12.50 5.09 13.11
CA LYS A 61 11.80 3.83 13.34
C LYS A 61 10.41 3.89 12.70
N GLN A 62 10.07 2.82 11.97
CA GLN A 62 8.75 2.66 11.38
C GLN A 62 7.68 2.77 12.47
N HIS A 63 6.76 3.71 12.29
CA HIS A 63 5.60 3.87 13.15
C HIS A 63 4.40 4.35 12.32
N GLU A 64 3.20 4.10 12.83
CA GLU A 64 1.97 4.37 12.11
C GLU A 64 1.11 5.41 12.82
N GLU A 65 0.41 6.23 12.03
CA GLU A 65 -0.67 7.07 12.53
C GLU A 65 -1.88 7.04 11.59
N GLN A 66 -3.04 7.45 12.11
CA GLN A 66 -4.22 7.69 11.29
C GLN A 66 -4.25 9.14 10.80
N ALA A 67 -4.48 9.31 9.51
CA ALA A 67 -4.60 10.61 8.84
C ALA A 67 -5.90 10.68 8.04
N VAL A 68 -6.20 11.88 7.51
CA VAL A 68 -7.43 12.16 6.78
C VAL A 68 -7.13 12.87 5.47
N ILE A 69 -7.75 12.41 4.38
CA ILE A 69 -7.77 13.12 3.10
C ILE A 69 -8.72 14.30 3.22
N THR A 70 -8.24 15.52 2.95
CA THR A 70 -9.06 16.72 3.07
C THR A 70 -9.70 17.08 1.74
N ARG A 71 -8.96 16.99 0.64
CA ARG A 71 -9.44 17.27 -0.72
C ARG A 71 -8.44 16.78 -1.78
N PRO A 72 -8.86 16.60 -3.05
CA PRO A 72 -7.93 16.52 -4.18
C PRO A 72 -7.04 17.76 -4.25
N SER A 73 -5.78 17.58 -4.67
CA SER A 73 -4.80 18.66 -4.81
C SER A 73 -4.45 18.86 -6.28
N TYR A 74 -4.79 20.02 -6.83
CA TYR A 74 -4.51 20.39 -8.23
C TYR A 74 -3.43 21.47 -8.38
N THR A 75 -2.95 22.02 -7.27
CA THR A 75 -2.01 23.15 -7.25
C THR A 75 -0.76 22.85 -6.40
N THR A 76 0.23 23.72 -6.53
CA THR A 76 1.54 23.65 -5.87
C THR A 76 1.50 23.96 -4.38
N ASP A 77 0.62 24.88 -3.97
CA ASP A 77 0.63 25.50 -2.64
C ASP A 77 0.40 24.50 -1.50
N THR A 78 -0.17 23.35 -1.85
CA THR A 78 -0.48 22.27 -0.90
C THR A 78 0.17 20.94 -1.27
N CYS A 79 0.93 20.89 -2.37
CA CYS A 79 1.58 19.67 -2.83
C CYS A 79 2.83 19.94 -3.65
N TYR A 80 4.00 19.67 -3.07
CA TYR A 80 5.30 19.84 -3.73
C TYR A 80 5.52 18.92 -4.94
N ALA A 81 4.75 17.85 -5.09
CA ALA A 81 4.78 17.01 -6.29
C ALA A 81 4.13 17.68 -7.50
N GLN A 82 3.29 18.69 -7.29
CA GLN A 82 2.57 19.43 -8.32
C GLN A 82 3.35 20.66 -8.83
N PHE A 83 4.60 20.88 -8.41
CA PHE A 83 5.44 21.93 -9.02
C PHE A 83 5.59 21.72 -10.52
N ALA A 84 5.68 22.81 -11.29
CA ALA A 84 5.62 22.77 -12.76
C ALA A 84 6.65 21.79 -13.37
N ASN A 85 7.85 21.72 -12.82
CA ASN A 85 8.91 20.82 -13.28
C ASN A 85 8.78 19.37 -12.77
N ARG A 86 7.72 19.03 -12.03
CA ARG A 86 7.50 17.70 -11.42
C ARG A 86 6.14 17.10 -11.77
N ALA A 87 5.14 17.96 -11.91
CA ALA A 87 3.73 17.55 -12.00
C ALA A 87 3.47 16.65 -13.20
N GLU A 88 4.02 16.99 -14.37
CA GLU A 88 3.82 16.24 -15.60
C GLU A 88 4.33 14.80 -15.47
N VAL A 89 5.57 14.63 -15.02
CA VAL A 89 6.20 13.31 -14.86
C VAL A 89 5.46 12.47 -13.81
N ASN A 90 5.14 13.05 -12.65
CA ASN A 90 4.44 12.31 -11.61
C ASN A 90 2.99 11.96 -12.01
N LYS A 91 2.28 12.83 -12.75
CA LYS A 91 0.96 12.50 -13.31
C LYS A 91 1.04 11.41 -14.37
N ALA A 92 2.05 11.47 -15.25
CA ALA A 92 2.28 10.46 -16.29
C ALA A 92 2.60 9.07 -15.69
N ALA A 93 3.18 9.02 -14.49
CA ALA A 93 3.37 7.79 -13.72
C ALA A 93 2.05 7.23 -13.11
N GLY A 94 0.93 7.91 -13.31
CA GLY A 94 -0.41 7.48 -12.89
C GLY A 94 -0.83 7.97 -11.51
N TYR A 95 -0.14 8.94 -10.92
CA TYR A 95 -0.51 9.45 -9.60
C TYR A 95 -1.62 10.49 -9.64
N HIS A 96 -2.56 10.32 -8.71
CA HIS A 96 -3.51 11.33 -8.27
C HIS A 96 -3.02 11.93 -6.96
N PHE A 97 -3.24 13.23 -6.78
CA PHE A 97 -2.70 13.97 -5.65
C PHE A 97 -3.81 14.46 -4.74
N TYR A 98 -3.59 14.33 -3.44
CA TYR A 98 -4.54 14.71 -2.41
C TYR A 98 -3.84 15.49 -1.32
N GLN A 99 -4.49 16.56 -0.85
CA GLN A 99 -4.09 17.22 0.37
C GLN A 99 -4.57 16.37 1.54
N VAL A 100 -3.69 16.17 2.52
CA VAL A 100 -3.98 15.38 3.71
C VAL A 100 -3.73 16.19 4.97
N ARG A 101 -4.31 15.73 6.08
CA ARG A 101 -4.00 16.20 7.42
C ARG A 101 -3.49 15.04 8.25
N THR A 102 -2.24 15.16 8.68
CA THR A 102 -1.52 14.23 9.55
C THR A 102 -1.51 14.75 10.99
N GLN A 103 -1.18 13.89 11.95
CA GLN A 103 -1.02 14.27 13.35
C GLN A 103 0.39 14.81 13.59
N GLN A 104 1.39 14.18 12.97
CA GLN A 104 2.77 14.63 12.98
C GLN A 104 3.19 15.21 11.61
N PRO A 105 4.13 16.17 11.57
CA PRO A 105 4.74 16.60 10.31
C PRO A 105 5.38 15.40 9.58
N VAL A 106 5.13 15.29 8.28
CA VAL A 106 5.69 14.24 7.43
C VAL A 106 6.74 14.86 6.51
N ASN A 107 7.96 14.30 6.48
CA ASN A 107 8.88 14.57 5.38
C ASN A 107 8.57 13.62 4.21
N PHE A 108 8.94 12.34 4.35
CA PHE A 108 8.60 11.27 3.44
C PHE A 108 7.93 10.13 4.21
N ALA A 109 6.82 9.62 3.68
CA ALA A 109 6.08 8.52 4.28
C ALA A 109 5.35 7.70 3.22
N ILE A 110 4.76 6.57 3.62
CA ILE A 110 3.88 5.76 2.77
C ILE A 110 2.45 5.82 3.32
N GLY A 111 1.49 6.07 2.43
CA GLY A 111 0.07 6.14 2.73
C GLY A 111 -0.62 4.85 2.30
N VAL A 112 -1.44 4.29 3.19
CA VAL A 112 -2.18 3.05 2.92
C VAL A 112 -3.66 3.24 3.20
N LEU A 113 -4.48 3.06 2.17
CA LEU A 113 -5.94 3.06 2.28
C LEU A 113 -6.46 1.68 2.73
N GLY A 114 -7.54 1.70 3.51
CA GLY A 114 -8.21 0.49 3.97
C GLY A 114 -7.43 -0.29 5.01
N LYS A 115 -7.79 -1.58 5.17
CA LYS A 115 -7.08 -2.53 6.04
C LYS A 115 -6.19 -3.39 5.16
N THR A 116 -4.88 -3.21 5.24
CA THR A 116 -3.94 -4.21 4.76
C THR A 116 -3.87 -5.30 5.83
N ALA A 117 -4.34 -6.50 5.51
CA ALA A 117 -4.08 -7.67 6.34
C ALA A 117 -2.55 -7.81 6.46
N GLN A 118 -2.04 -7.96 7.69
CA GLN A 118 -0.61 -8.18 7.97
C GLN A 118 0.35 -6.99 7.79
N ARG A 119 -0.09 -5.73 8.02
CA ARG A 119 0.78 -4.54 8.02
C ARG A 119 2.06 -4.69 8.85
N ASP A 120 1.97 -5.33 10.02
CA ASP A 120 3.11 -5.55 10.91
C ASP A 120 4.22 -6.44 10.28
N LYS A 121 3.91 -7.16 9.19
CA LYS A 121 4.86 -8.00 8.44
C LYS A 121 5.39 -7.32 7.19
N VAL A 122 4.93 -6.10 6.88
CA VAL A 122 5.38 -5.34 5.73
C VAL A 122 6.50 -4.41 6.16
N ALA A 123 7.67 -4.59 5.53
CA ALA A 123 8.79 -3.67 5.64
C ALA A 123 8.60 -2.54 4.64
N TYR A 124 8.53 -1.31 5.13
CA TYR A 124 8.40 -0.11 4.31
C TYR A 124 9.74 0.63 4.29
N THR A 125 10.17 1.08 3.11
CA THR A 125 11.43 1.81 2.97
C THR A 125 11.34 2.89 1.89
N TYR A 126 12.30 3.80 1.89
CA TYR A 126 12.57 4.68 0.76
C TYR A 126 14.08 4.89 0.59
N CYS A 127 14.49 5.29 -0.61
CA CYS A 127 15.85 5.69 -0.91
C CYS A 127 15.87 6.72 -2.04
N HIS A 128 16.97 7.47 -2.14
CA HIS A 128 17.16 8.45 -3.20
C HIS A 128 17.66 7.76 -4.46
N THR A 129 17.03 8.08 -5.59
CA THR A 129 17.54 7.79 -6.93
C THR A 129 18.25 9.03 -7.46
N ARG A 130 18.77 8.95 -8.70
CA ARG A 130 19.30 10.13 -9.36
C ARG A 130 18.20 11.19 -9.56
N ASP A 131 17.03 10.77 -10.01
CA ASP A 131 15.97 11.66 -10.46
C ASP A 131 14.89 11.96 -9.39
N GLY A 132 14.99 11.32 -8.22
CA GLY A 132 13.93 11.38 -7.23
C GLY A 132 14.09 10.47 -6.01
N ILE A 133 12.96 9.95 -5.55
CA ILE A 133 12.86 9.05 -4.41
C ILE A 133 12.08 7.82 -4.83
N GLN A 134 12.62 6.64 -4.54
CA GLN A 134 11.92 5.37 -4.70
C GLN A 134 11.42 4.90 -3.34
N PHE A 135 10.12 4.67 -3.24
CA PHE A 135 9.46 4.07 -2.09
C PHE A 135 9.18 2.60 -2.36
N SER A 136 9.21 1.76 -1.32
CA SER A 136 8.88 0.35 -1.45
C SER A 136 8.19 -0.22 -0.21
N ALA A 137 7.39 -1.24 -0.45
CA ALA A 137 6.80 -2.10 0.57
C ALA A 137 7.10 -3.56 0.21
N ALA A 138 7.64 -4.32 1.14
CA ALA A 138 8.00 -5.72 0.94
C ALA A 138 7.52 -6.60 2.09
N GLN A 139 7.13 -7.82 1.79
CA GLN A 139 6.73 -8.83 2.78
C GLN A 139 7.43 -10.14 2.45
N ASP A 140 8.02 -10.77 3.47
CA ASP A 140 8.74 -12.06 3.34
C ASP A 140 9.81 -12.02 2.21
N GLY A 141 10.50 -10.88 2.08
CA GLY A 141 11.52 -10.65 1.06
C GLY A 141 10.99 -10.38 -0.36
N LYS A 142 9.67 -10.37 -0.56
CA LYS A 142 9.04 -10.10 -1.86
C LYS A 142 8.50 -8.67 -1.91
N THR A 143 8.83 -7.96 -2.98
CA THR A 143 8.25 -6.64 -3.25
C THR A 143 6.74 -6.76 -3.45
N LEU A 144 5.99 -6.06 -2.59
CA LEU A 144 4.54 -5.92 -2.73
C LEU A 144 4.18 -4.69 -3.56
N TRP A 145 4.91 -3.61 -3.36
CA TRP A 145 4.64 -2.33 -4.01
C TRP A 145 5.92 -1.50 -4.14
N GLN A 146 5.99 -0.72 -5.21
CA GLN A 146 6.99 0.32 -5.43
C GLN A 146 6.30 1.57 -5.97
N GLY A 147 6.84 2.73 -5.61
CA GLY A 147 6.38 4.00 -6.13
C GLY A 147 7.50 5.01 -6.21
N ASP A 148 7.61 5.68 -7.35
CA ASP A 148 8.61 6.72 -7.59
C ASP A 148 8.02 8.12 -7.41
N TYR A 149 8.81 9.00 -6.81
CA TYR A 149 8.55 10.43 -6.73
C TYR A 149 9.66 11.20 -7.45
N TYR A 150 9.35 11.78 -8.61
CA TYR A 150 10.28 12.60 -9.37
C TYR A 150 10.44 14.00 -8.76
N LEU A 151 11.70 14.37 -8.50
CA LEU A 151 12.05 15.63 -7.83
C LEU A 151 12.43 16.77 -8.80
N GLY A 152 12.73 16.46 -10.06
CA GLY A 152 13.09 17.47 -11.06
C GLY A 152 14.48 18.07 -10.89
N TYR A 153 15.34 17.42 -10.09
CA TYR A 153 16.76 17.75 -9.93
C TYR A 153 17.54 16.49 -9.58
N ASP A 154 18.83 16.48 -9.91
CA ASP A 154 19.73 15.37 -9.57
C ASP A 154 19.97 15.31 -8.05
N ALA A 155 19.79 14.13 -7.47
CA ALA A 155 20.15 13.82 -6.09
C ALA A 155 21.26 12.75 -6.05
N LEU A 156 22.04 12.73 -4.96
CA LEU A 156 23.01 11.66 -4.72
C LEU A 156 22.26 10.35 -4.44
N PRO A 157 22.39 9.31 -5.28
CA PRO A 157 21.63 8.09 -5.11
C PRO A 157 22.05 7.35 -3.83
N THR A 158 21.07 6.89 -3.06
CA THR A 158 21.27 6.03 -1.88
C THR A 158 20.61 4.67 -2.01
N CYS A 159 19.83 4.45 -3.08
CA CYS A 159 19.28 3.14 -3.38
C CYS A 159 20.41 2.14 -3.67
N LYS A 160 20.32 0.95 -3.08
CA LYS A 160 21.19 -0.16 -3.50
C LYS A 160 20.80 -0.58 -4.92
N PRO A 161 21.77 -0.89 -5.81
CA PRO A 161 21.46 -1.53 -7.08
C PRO A 161 20.64 -2.79 -6.84
N ALA A 162 19.65 -3.05 -7.70
CA ALA A 162 19.02 -4.35 -7.71
C ALA A 162 20.10 -5.42 -7.93
N PRO A 163 20.07 -6.55 -7.20
CA PRO A 163 21.03 -7.63 -7.38
C PRO A 163 20.99 -8.22 -8.79
#